data_AF-A0A0X8JE56-F1
#
_entry.id   AF-A0A0X8JE56-F1
#
_cell.length_a   1.000
_cell.length_b   1.000
_cell.length_c   1.000
_cell.angle_alpha   90.00
_cell.angle_beta   90.00
_cell.angle_gamma   90.00
#
_symmetry.space_group_name_H-M   'P 1'
#
loop_
_entity.id
_entity.type
_entity.pdbx_description
1 polymer ?
#
loop_
_entity_poly.entity_id
_entity_poly.type
_entity_poly.pdbx_seq_one_letter_code
_entity_poly.pdbx_strand_id
1 'polypeptide(L)'
;MSTSADLDRTSVARVATDRPARYGKQLASHMSHKITTSWDADAAVGELVFDRGGAASGRVDLSTEDGALVLALHAPESELERLEHVAGIHLARFGVEDQLAVSWVRDDGSAGTSQGPLSPEELAELKAKREARLAREAAEQTAPGA
;
A
#
# COMPACT_ATOMS: atom_id res chain seq x y z
N MET A 1 11.26 -16.38 24.27
CA MET A 1 9.85 -16.35 23.88
C MET A 1 9.83 -15.97 22.41
N SER A 2 9.74 -16.97 21.52
CA SER A 2 9.63 -16.74 20.09
C SER A 2 8.18 -16.39 19.82
N THR A 3 7.87 -15.10 19.71
CA THR A 3 6.58 -14.66 19.19
C THR A 3 6.58 -15.09 17.73
N SER A 4 5.83 -16.13 17.39
CA SER A 4 5.28 -16.21 16.03
C SER A 4 4.64 -14.85 15.78
N ALA A 5 4.92 -14.23 14.64
CA ALA A 5 4.21 -13.02 14.25
C ALA A 5 2.76 -13.42 13.97
N ASP A 6 1.97 -13.59 15.02
CA ASP A 6 0.55 -13.84 14.93
C ASP A 6 -0.06 -12.56 14.37
N LEU A 7 -0.68 -12.69 13.20
CA LEU A 7 -1.29 -11.60 12.44
C LEU A 7 -2.64 -11.24 13.08
N ASP A 8 -2.62 -10.99 14.39
CA ASP A 8 -3.80 -10.95 15.27
C ASP A 8 -4.63 -9.68 15.11
N ARG A 9 -4.06 -8.64 14.50
CA ARG A 9 -4.80 -7.40 14.19
C ARG A 9 -5.29 -7.41 12.78
N THR A 10 -6.51 -6.93 12.61
CA THR A 10 -7.13 -6.78 11.29
C THR A 10 -7.51 -5.33 11.08
N SER A 11 -7.30 -4.82 9.87
CA SER A 11 -7.72 -3.49 9.47
C SER A 11 -8.29 -3.54 8.07
N VAL A 12 -9.44 -2.92 7.85
CA VAL A 12 -10.15 -2.98 6.57
C VAL A 12 -10.27 -1.58 5.98
N ALA A 13 -9.90 -1.43 4.72
CA ALA A 13 -10.15 -0.23 3.95
C ALA A 13 -11.07 -0.52 2.77
N ARG A 14 -12.11 0.30 2.62
CA ARG A 14 -13.02 0.26 1.46
C ARG A 14 -12.82 1.51 0.62
N VAL A 15 -12.36 1.32 -0.60
CA VAL A 15 -11.96 2.40 -1.50
C VAL A 15 -12.96 2.50 -2.63
N ALA A 16 -13.76 3.57 -2.65
CA ALA A 16 -14.74 3.81 -3.69
C ALA A 16 -14.04 4.02 -5.05
N THR A 17 -14.39 3.21 -6.04
CA THR A 17 -13.84 3.30 -7.40
C THR A 17 -14.72 2.58 -8.40
N ASP A 18 -14.85 3.12 -9.61
CA ASP A 18 -15.55 2.46 -10.71
C ASP A 18 -14.74 1.32 -11.35
N ARG A 19 -13.45 1.17 -10.97
CA ARG A 19 -12.51 0.23 -11.60
C ARG A 19 -11.73 -0.60 -10.56
N PRO A 20 -12.40 -1.30 -9.62
CA PRO A 20 -11.74 -1.94 -8.49
C PRO A 20 -10.76 -3.05 -8.92
N ALA A 21 -11.14 -3.88 -9.89
CA ALA A 21 -10.28 -4.96 -10.41
C ALA A 21 -8.98 -4.44 -11.05
N ARG A 22 -9.07 -3.28 -11.72
CA ARG A 22 -7.89 -2.63 -12.34
C ARG A 22 -6.89 -2.21 -11.26
N TYR A 23 -7.38 -1.56 -10.21
CA TYR A 23 -6.52 -1.08 -9.13
C TYR A 23 -5.94 -2.21 -8.28
N GLY A 24 -6.73 -3.26 -8.00
CA GLY A 24 -6.25 -4.45 -7.30
C GLY A 24 -5.11 -5.15 -8.06
N LYS A 25 -5.28 -5.38 -9.37
CA LYS A 25 -4.22 -5.92 -10.23
C LYS A 25 -2.97 -5.05 -10.27
N GLN A 26 -3.15 -3.72 -10.38
CA GLN A 26 -2.03 -2.78 -10.42
C GLN A 26 -1.23 -2.79 -9.11
N LEU A 27 -1.91 -2.87 -7.96
CA LEU A 27 -1.28 -2.97 -6.66
C LEU A 27 -0.50 -4.29 -6.52
N ALA A 28 -1.11 -5.43 -6.86
CA ALA A 28 -0.46 -6.73 -6.81
C ALA A 28 0.77 -6.82 -7.72
N SER A 29 0.66 -6.29 -8.94
CA SER A 29 1.77 -6.26 -9.90
C SER A 29 2.89 -5.32 -9.48
N HIS A 30 2.61 -4.22 -8.77
CA HIS A 30 3.65 -3.30 -8.31
C HIS A 30 4.42 -3.90 -7.13
N MET A 31 3.71 -4.53 -6.20
CA MET A 31 4.27 -5.07 -4.98
C MET A 31 5.04 -6.38 -5.21
N SER A 32 4.75 -7.13 -6.27
CA SER A 32 5.42 -8.40 -6.62
C SER A 32 6.94 -8.27 -6.77
N HIS A 33 7.46 -7.06 -7.01
CA HIS A 33 8.90 -6.80 -7.07
C HIS A 33 9.60 -6.91 -5.71
N LYS A 34 8.85 -6.81 -4.59
CA LYS A 34 9.40 -6.68 -3.24
C LYS A 34 8.87 -7.75 -2.28
N ILE A 35 7.69 -8.26 -2.53
CA ILE A 35 6.94 -9.15 -1.64
C ILE A 35 6.18 -10.19 -2.47
N THR A 36 5.73 -11.27 -1.85
CA THR A 36 4.87 -12.27 -2.51
C THR A 36 3.48 -11.70 -2.78
N THR A 37 2.99 -11.81 -4.01
CA THR A 37 1.64 -11.35 -4.38
C THR A 37 0.95 -12.31 -5.36
N SER A 38 -0.39 -12.31 -5.34
CA SER A 38 -1.24 -13.03 -6.27
C SER A 38 -2.45 -12.17 -6.65
N TRP A 39 -2.94 -12.33 -7.88
CA TRP A 39 -4.18 -11.72 -8.35
C TRP A 39 -4.91 -12.68 -9.28
N ASP A 40 -6.15 -13.01 -8.93
CA ASP A 40 -7.09 -13.76 -9.75
C ASP A 40 -7.99 -12.77 -10.49
N ALA A 41 -7.87 -12.74 -11.82
CA ALA A 41 -8.65 -11.84 -12.66
C ALA A 41 -10.11 -12.28 -12.84
N ASP A 42 -10.38 -13.59 -12.74
CA ASP A 42 -11.71 -14.16 -12.93
C ASP A 42 -12.55 -14.00 -11.66
N ALA A 43 -11.94 -14.25 -10.50
CA ALA A 43 -12.58 -14.04 -9.20
C ALA A 43 -12.47 -12.58 -8.71
N ALA A 44 -11.67 -11.74 -9.37
CA ALA A 44 -11.41 -10.34 -8.99
C ALA A 44 -10.97 -10.20 -7.52
N VAL A 45 -10.09 -11.10 -7.09
CA VAL A 45 -9.49 -11.11 -5.76
C VAL A 45 -7.98 -11.21 -5.86
N GLY A 46 -7.28 -10.80 -4.82
CA GLY A 46 -5.82 -10.92 -4.76
C GLY A 46 -5.31 -11.00 -3.33
N GLU A 47 -4.03 -11.31 -3.21
CA GLU A 47 -3.35 -11.46 -1.93
C GLU A 47 -1.97 -10.80 -2.03
N LEU A 48 -1.59 -10.05 -1.00
CA LEU A 48 -0.26 -9.46 -0.84
C LEU A 48 0.32 -9.95 0.49
N VAL A 49 1.44 -10.64 0.48
CA VAL A 49 2.10 -11.14 1.69
C VAL A 49 3.42 -10.41 1.87
N PHE A 50 3.52 -9.57 2.90
CA PHE A 50 4.70 -8.77 3.22
C PHE A 50 5.78 -9.63 3.90
N ASP A 51 6.48 -10.44 3.12
CA ASP A 51 7.50 -11.41 3.56
C ASP A 51 8.96 -10.93 3.35
N ARG A 52 9.13 -9.60 3.23
CA ARG A 52 10.42 -8.99 2.93
C ARG A 52 11.44 -9.28 4.04
N GLY A 53 12.30 -10.27 3.81
CA GLY A 53 13.33 -10.69 4.77
C GLY A 53 13.07 -12.05 5.45
N GLY A 54 12.06 -12.81 5.00
CA GLY A 54 11.84 -14.20 5.37
C GLY A 54 10.45 -14.45 5.96
N ALA A 55 10.19 -13.93 7.16
CA ALA A 55 8.89 -14.09 7.82
C ALA A 55 7.88 -13.04 7.33
N ALA A 56 6.63 -13.46 7.15
CA ALA A 56 5.54 -12.55 6.81
C ALA A 56 5.28 -11.57 7.96
N SER A 57 5.50 -10.28 7.73
CA SER A 57 5.17 -9.20 8.65
C SER A 57 3.72 -8.74 8.51
N GLY A 58 3.00 -9.22 7.48
CA GLY A 58 1.59 -8.91 7.25
C GLY A 58 1.07 -9.51 5.96
N ARG A 59 -0.25 -9.53 5.82
CA ARG A 59 -0.99 -10.01 4.66
C ARG A 59 -2.10 -9.01 4.33
N VAL A 60 -2.35 -8.74 3.06
CA VAL A 60 -3.49 -7.95 2.60
C VAL A 60 -4.28 -8.78 1.60
N ASP A 61 -5.53 -9.04 1.92
CA ASP A 61 -6.50 -9.64 1.00
C ASP A 61 -7.23 -8.52 0.25
N LEU A 62 -7.23 -8.63 -1.07
CA LEU A 62 -7.87 -7.71 -1.98
C LEU A 62 -9.13 -8.37 -2.53
N SER A 63 -10.26 -7.67 -2.48
CA SER A 63 -11.49 -8.13 -3.11
C SER A 63 -12.21 -6.96 -3.75
N THR A 64 -12.83 -7.20 -4.90
CA THR A 64 -13.68 -6.20 -5.54
C THR A 64 -15.11 -6.36 -5.10
N GLU A 65 -15.73 -5.26 -4.70
CA GLU A 65 -17.17 -5.14 -4.49
C GLU A 65 -17.78 -4.18 -5.52
N ASP A 66 -19.11 -4.11 -5.55
CA ASP A 66 -19.84 -3.16 -6.39
C ASP A 66 -19.42 -1.71 -6.07
N GLY A 67 -18.64 -1.11 -6.97
CA GLY A 67 -18.15 0.26 -6.87
C GLY A 67 -17.03 0.47 -5.84
N ALA A 68 -16.38 -0.59 -5.33
CA ALA A 68 -15.28 -0.43 -4.38
C ALA A 68 -14.23 -1.54 -4.46
N LEU A 69 -12.99 -1.18 -4.14
CA LEU A 69 -11.93 -2.14 -3.83
C LEU A 69 -11.81 -2.24 -2.31
N VAL A 70 -11.95 -3.45 -1.78
CA VAL A 70 -11.79 -3.75 -0.36
C VAL A 70 -10.42 -4.35 -0.11
N LEU A 71 -9.74 -3.83 0.90
CA LEU A 71 -8.44 -4.29 1.37
C LEU A 71 -8.61 -4.73 2.82
N ALA A 72 -8.36 -6.01 3.10
CA ALA A 72 -8.32 -6.54 4.46
C ALA A 72 -6.87 -6.85 4.85
N LEU A 73 -6.29 -6.01 5.70
CA LEU A 73 -4.93 -6.14 6.22
C LEU A 73 -4.93 -6.96 7.51
N HIS A 74 -4.09 -7.97 7.57
CA HIS A 74 -3.77 -8.77 8.75
C HIS A 74 -2.30 -8.57 9.10
N ALA A 75 -2.01 -8.09 10.31
CA ALA A 75 -0.66 -7.76 10.74
C ALA A 75 -0.55 -7.84 12.28
N PRO A 76 0.66 -7.98 12.85
CA PRO A 76 0.84 -7.69 14.26
C PRO A 76 0.62 -6.19 14.51
N GLU A 77 0.20 -5.85 15.73
CA GLU A 77 -0.09 -4.46 16.13
C GLU A 77 1.05 -3.49 15.82
N SER A 78 2.30 -3.93 15.99
CA SER A 78 3.50 -3.12 15.71
C SER A 78 3.70 -2.78 14.23
N GLU A 79 3.18 -3.60 13.30
CA GLU A 79 3.32 -3.39 11.86
C GLU A 79 2.04 -2.87 11.22
N LEU A 80 0.89 -2.96 11.91
CA LEU A 80 -0.42 -2.62 11.36
C LEU A 80 -0.44 -1.20 10.76
N GLU A 81 -0.11 -0.18 11.55
CA GLU A 81 -0.11 1.22 11.10
C GLU A 81 0.83 1.45 9.89
N ARG A 82 2.00 0.80 9.92
CA ARG A 82 2.99 0.89 8.84
C ARG A 82 2.46 0.26 7.55
N LEU A 83 1.85 -0.91 7.64
CA LEU A 83 1.32 -1.62 6.48
C LEU A 83 0.05 -0.98 5.93
N GLU A 84 -0.82 -0.43 6.79
CA GLU A 84 -1.95 0.42 6.39
C GLU A 84 -1.45 1.57 5.51
N HIS A 85 -0.43 2.29 6.00
CA HIS A 85 0.15 3.41 5.26
C HIS A 85 0.78 2.97 3.93
N VAL A 86 1.53 1.87 3.91
CA VAL A 86 2.16 1.36 2.69
C VAL A 86 1.12 0.94 1.65
N ALA A 87 0.12 0.14 2.01
CA ALA A 87 -0.90 -0.27 1.06
C ALA A 87 -1.73 0.94 0.58
N GLY A 88 -2.17 1.79 1.50
CA GLY A 88 -3.02 2.94 1.17
C GLY A 88 -2.32 4.01 0.35
N ILE A 89 -1.05 4.34 0.61
CA ILE A 89 -0.35 5.38 -0.16
C ILE A 89 -0.10 4.95 -1.62
N HIS A 90 0.16 3.67 -1.88
CA HIS A 90 0.35 3.19 -3.25
C HIS A 90 -0.97 3.22 -4.02
N LEU A 91 -2.06 2.80 -3.37
CA LEU A 91 -3.38 2.86 -3.98
C LEU A 91 -3.83 4.30 -4.26
N ALA A 92 -3.70 5.22 -3.29
CA ALA A 92 -3.99 6.64 -3.48
C ALA A 92 -3.14 7.26 -4.62
N ARG A 93 -1.87 6.86 -4.75
CA ARG A 93 -0.99 7.31 -5.84
C ARG A 93 -1.41 6.78 -7.22
N PHE A 94 -1.87 5.53 -7.31
CA PHE A 94 -2.42 5.00 -8.57
C PHE A 94 -3.76 5.65 -8.92
N GLY A 95 -4.51 6.01 -7.89
CA GLY A 95 -5.83 6.59 -7.97
C GLY A 95 -5.89 8.11 -8.08
N VAL A 96 -4.79 8.83 -8.35
CA VAL A 96 -4.80 10.30 -8.38
C VAL A 96 -5.80 10.84 -9.39
N GLU A 97 -5.84 10.27 -10.61
CA GLU A 97 -6.81 10.66 -11.64
C GLU A 97 -8.26 10.41 -11.19
N ASP A 98 -8.48 9.35 -10.43
CA ASP A 98 -9.80 8.93 -9.92
C ASP A 98 -10.06 9.47 -8.50
N GLN A 99 -9.20 10.36 -7.98
CA GLN A 99 -9.24 10.92 -6.62
C GLN A 99 -9.49 9.87 -5.52
N LEU A 100 -8.79 8.72 -5.59
CA LEU A 100 -9.00 7.65 -4.62
C LEU A 100 -8.55 8.06 -3.21
N ALA A 101 -9.46 7.84 -2.25
CA ALA A 101 -9.21 7.98 -0.82
C ALA A 101 -9.25 6.61 -0.15
N VAL A 102 -8.25 6.32 0.68
CA VAL A 102 -8.14 5.08 1.44
C VAL A 102 -8.25 5.42 2.90
N SER A 103 -9.23 4.83 3.58
CA SER A 103 -9.43 4.99 5.02
C SER A 103 -9.56 3.62 5.64
N TRP A 104 -8.70 3.33 6.61
CA TRP A 104 -8.65 2.06 7.31
C TRP A 104 -9.50 2.07 8.58
N VAL A 105 -10.15 0.95 8.88
CA VAL A 105 -10.91 0.72 10.12
C VAL A 105 -10.37 -0.56 10.74
N ARG A 106 -9.84 -0.46 11.96
CA ARG A 106 -9.24 -1.58 12.69
C ARG A 106 -10.31 -2.48 13.32
N ASP A 107 -9.94 -3.69 13.71
CA ASP A 107 -10.82 -4.70 14.30
C ASP A 107 -11.50 -4.23 15.60
N ASP A 108 -10.87 -3.33 16.34
CA ASP A 108 -11.39 -2.70 17.54
C ASP A 108 -12.37 -1.53 17.27
N GLY A 109 -12.65 -1.25 16.00
CA GLY A 109 -13.49 -0.15 15.54
C GLY A 109 -12.80 1.23 15.58
N SER A 110 -11.53 1.29 15.96
CA SER A 110 -10.76 2.53 15.89
C SER A 110 -10.44 2.89 14.44
N ALA A 111 -10.33 4.19 14.18
CA ALA A 111 -9.87 4.67 12.89
C ALA A 111 -8.38 4.33 12.73
N GLY A 112 -8.05 3.62 11.65
CA GLY A 112 -6.67 3.41 11.22
C GLY A 112 -6.12 4.64 10.51
N THR A 113 -5.06 4.46 9.73
CA THR A 113 -4.54 5.55 8.92
C THR A 113 -5.47 5.90 7.75
N SER A 114 -5.32 7.10 7.18
CA SER A 114 -5.99 7.51 5.94
C SER A 114 -4.99 8.07 4.94
N GLN A 115 -5.18 7.79 3.66
CA GLN A 115 -4.33 8.28 2.56
C GLN A 115 -5.19 8.77 1.40
N GLY A 116 -4.85 9.95 0.87
CA GLY A 116 -5.59 10.57 -0.21
C GLY A 116 -6.95 11.16 0.22
N PRO A 117 -7.70 11.75 -0.71
CA PRO A 117 -7.38 11.88 -2.13
C PRO A 117 -6.14 12.76 -2.34
N LEU A 118 -5.21 12.30 -3.16
CA LEU A 118 -4.04 13.09 -3.53
C LEU A 118 -4.42 13.91 -4.77
N SER A 119 -4.23 15.23 -4.72
CA SER A 119 -4.35 16.05 -5.91
C SER A 119 -3.21 15.76 -6.90
N PRO A 120 -3.43 15.93 -8.22
CA PRO A 120 -2.36 15.81 -9.21
C PRO A 120 -1.17 16.73 -8.94
N GLU A 121 -1.44 17.92 -8.39
CA GLU A 121 -0.44 18.91 -7.98
C GLU A 121 0.44 18.38 -6.84
N GLU A 122 -0.17 17.86 -5.76
CA GLU A 122 0.57 17.25 -4.64
C GLU A 122 1.43 16.06 -5.08
N LEU A 123 0.96 15.24 -6.05
CA LEU A 123 1.76 14.14 -6.58
C LEU A 123 2.96 14.65 -7.40
N ALA A 124 2.78 15.69 -8.22
CA ALA A 124 3.85 16.30 -8.99
C ALA A 124 4.91 16.90 -8.08
N GLU A 125 4.51 17.59 -7.01
CA GLU A 125 5.43 18.13 -6.00
C GLU A 125 6.19 17.01 -5.27
N LEU A 126 5.52 15.93 -4.86
CA LEU A 126 6.17 14.79 -4.21
C LEU A 126 7.20 14.10 -5.13
N LYS A 127 6.89 13.97 -6.43
CA LYS A 127 7.84 13.45 -7.44
C LYS A 127 9.02 14.39 -7.59
N ALA A 128 8.78 15.69 -7.79
CA ALA A 128 9.83 16.71 -7.93
C ALA A 128 10.74 16.76 -6.70
N LYS A 129 10.17 16.64 -5.48
CA LYS A 129 10.95 16.59 -4.24
C LYS A 129 11.80 15.33 -4.13
N ARG A 130 11.29 14.18 -4.57
CA ARG A 130 12.07 12.92 -4.65
C ARG A 130 13.20 13.06 -5.67
N GLU A 131 12.92 13.59 -6.86
CA GLU A 131 13.93 13.82 -7.89
C GLU A 131 15.00 14.80 -7.41
N ALA A 132 14.63 15.89 -6.75
CA ALA A 132 15.57 16.84 -6.16
C ALA A 132 16.44 16.21 -5.07
N ARG A 133 15.87 15.31 -4.24
CA ARG A 133 16.64 14.56 -3.23
C ARG A 133 17.61 13.58 -3.91
N LEU A 134 17.15 12.81 -4.89
CA LEU A 134 17.99 11.87 -5.63
C LEU A 134 19.10 12.60 -6.39
N ALA A 135 18.81 13.76 -6.98
CA ALA A 135 19.79 14.59 -7.66
C ALA A 135 20.84 15.17 -6.70
N ARG A 136 20.43 15.58 -5.48
CA ARG A 136 21.37 16.00 -4.43
C ARG A 136 22.25 14.85 -3.96
N GLU A 137 21.66 13.69 -3.65
CA GLU A 137 22.39 12.50 -3.24
C GLU A 137 23.35 12.01 -4.36
N ALA A 138 22.98 12.13 -5.63
CA ALA A 138 23.86 11.79 -6.76
C ALA A 138 25.00 12.80 -6.95
N ALA A 139 24.73 14.11 -6.81
CA ALA A 139 25.77 15.15 -6.89
C ALA A 139 26.80 15.03 -5.77
N GLU A 140 26.37 14.64 -4.56
CA GLU A 140 27.25 14.44 -3.41
C GLU A 140 28.14 13.19 -3.56
N GLN A 141 27.65 12.13 -4.21
CA GLN A 141 28.42 10.91 -4.50
C GLN A 141 29.40 11.07 -5.67
N THR A 142 29.28 12.11 -6.50
CA THR A 142 30.13 12.34 -7.68
C THR A 142 31.26 13.33 -7.41
N ALA A 143 31.47 13.78 -6.16
CA ALA A 143 32.65 14.55 -5.80
C ALA A 143 33.84 13.60 -5.57
N PRO A 144 34.82 13.49 -6.48
CA PRO A 144 36.07 12.79 -6.17
C PRO A 144 36.77 13.54 -5.05
N GLY A 145 37.16 12.80 -4.01
CA GLY A 145 38.09 13.32 -3.00
C GLY A 145 39.40 13.72 -3.67
N ALA A 146 39.76 15.00 -3.45
CA ALA A 146 41.09 15.61 -3.47
C ALA A 146 42.10 15.16 -4.54
#